data_AF-A0AA87FJD2-F1
#
_entry.id   AF-A0AA87FJD2-F1
#
_cell.length_a   1.000
_cell.length_b   1.000
_cell.length_c   1.000
_cell.angle_alpha   90.00
_cell.angle_beta   90.00
_cell.angle_gamma   90.00
#
_symmetry.space_group_name_H-M   'P 1'
#
loop_
_entity.id
_entity.type
_entity.pdbx_description
1 polymer ?
#
loop_
_entity_poly.entity_id
_entity_poly.type
_entity_poly.pdbx_seq_one_letter_code
_entity_poly.pdbx_strand_id
1 'polypeptide(L)'
;MSKHAVVYCVTGKHIQLTAVSVTSVINNYKGALLDILIIVQDVTEKDMVTIKQIPVALQKENVTIYFWNPPEETKEIKNYQNTRFPEVTLWRLLVPAYFSSYKKILYLDNDTIVYEDVEKLFPLVPQEKAIAAR
;
A
#
# COMPACT_ATOMS: atom_id res chain seq x y z
N MET A 1 -14.73 6.33 13.53
CA MET A 1 -14.63 5.39 12.39
C MET A 1 -13.31 4.64 12.52
N SER A 2 -13.28 3.33 12.30
CA SER A 2 -12.03 2.58 12.30
C SER A 2 -11.23 2.90 11.04
N LYS A 3 -9.99 3.35 11.20
CA LYS A 3 -9.12 3.73 10.10
C LYS A 3 -8.61 2.45 9.40
N HIS A 4 -8.95 2.26 8.14
CA HIS A 4 -8.40 1.20 7.28
C HIS A 4 -7.34 1.78 6.35
N ALA A 5 -6.41 0.93 5.90
CA ALA A 5 -5.41 1.33 4.91
C ALA A 5 -5.22 0.27 3.84
N VAL A 6 -4.86 0.72 2.64
CA VAL A 6 -4.30 -0.12 1.57
C VAL A 6 -2.80 0.11 1.51
N VAL A 7 -2.02 -0.96 1.38
CA VAL A 7 -0.55 -0.89 1.43
C VAL A 7 0.06 -1.55 0.20
N TYR A 8 1.08 -0.88 -0.33
CA TYR A 8 1.96 -1.37 -1.38
C TYR A 8 3.41 -1.34 -0.90
N CYS A 9 4.23 -2.28 -1.37
CA CYS A 9 5.68 -2.29 -1.19
C CYS A 9 6.33 -2.36 -2.57
N VAL A 10 7.06 -1.32 -2.99
CA VAL A 10 7.49 -1.20 -4.39
C VAL A 10 8.85 -0.54 -4.56
N THR A 11 9.63 -1.02 -5.52
CA THR A 11 10.85 -0.36 -6.00
C THR A 11 10.54 0.61 -7.13
N GLY A 12 11.35 1.66 -7.33
CA GLY A 12 11.23 2.61 -8.46
C GLY A 12 10.96 1.98 -9.82
N LYS A 13 11.62 0.86 -10.14
CA LYS A 13 11.44 0.13 -11.41
C LYS A 13 9.99 -0.26 -11.71
N HIS A 14 9.15 -0.45 -10.69
CA HIS A 14 7.79 -0.95 -10.83
C HIS A 14 6.73 0.07 -10.38
N ILE A 15 7.12 1.33 -10.14
CA ILE A 15 6.23 2.35 -9.59
C ILE A 15 5.05 2.69 -10.51
N GLN A 16 5.22 2.55 -11.83
CA GLN A 16 4.14 2.76 -12.80
C GLN A 16 3.02 1.73 -12.65
N LEU A 17 3.35 0.46 -12.33
CA LEU A 17 2.34 -0.56 -12.06
C LEU A 17 1.55 -0.21 -10.79
N THR A 18 2.25 0.25 -9.74
CA THR A 18 1.59 0.76 -8.52
C THR A 18 0.66 1.91 -8.83
N ALA A 19 1.06 2.86 -9.69
CA ALA A 19 0.20 3.97 -10.08
C ALA A 19 -1.11 3.49 -10.74
N VAL A 20 -1.04 2.49 -11.61
CA VAL A 20 -2.23 1.86 -12.23
C VAL A 20 -3.09 1.15 -11.18
N SER A 21 -2.49 0.34 -10.31
CA SER A 21 -3.22 -0.36 -9.24
C SER A 21 -3.91 0.63 -8.28
N VAL A 22 -3.19 1.65 -7.81
CA VAL A 22 -3.71 2.72 -6.95
C VAL A 22 -4.87 3.46 -7.63
N THR A 23 -4.73 3.79 -8.91
CA THR A 23 -5.80 4.39 -9.71
C THR A 23 -7.05 3.50 -9.71
N SER A 24 -6.89 2.19 -9.94
CA SER A 24 -8.01 1.24 -9.95
C SER A 24 -8.71 1.10 -8.59
N VAL A 25 -7.96 1.14 -7.48
CA VAL A 25 -8.51 1.17 -6.12
C VAL A 25 -9.32 2.45 -5.91
N ILE A 26 -8.73 3.62 -6.20
CA ILE A 26 -9.38 4.92 -5.97
C ILE A 26 -10.66 5.05 -6.80
N ASN A 27 -10.64 4.61 -8.06
CA ASN A 27 -11.78 4.71 -8.96
C ASN A 27 -12.98 3.89 -8.46
N ASN A 28 -12.72 2.72 -7.85
CA ASN A 28 -13.75 1.82 -7.34
C ASN A 28 -14.11 2.04 -5.86
N TYR A 29 -13.35 2.86 -5.12
CA TYR A 29 -13.58 3.11 -3.70
C TYR A 29 -14.84 3.94 -3.45
N LYS A 30 -15.71 3.48 -2.55
CA LYS A 30 -16.97 4.15 -2.17
C LYS A 30 -17.07 4.46 -0.67
N GLY A 31 -16.04 4.17 0.10
CA GLY A 31 -16.00 4.41 1.55
C GLY A 31 -15.77 5.88 1.95
N ALA A 32 -15.73 6.13 3.26
CA ALA A 32 -15.69 7.49 3.81
C ALA A 32 -14.31 8.13 3.82
N LEU A 33 -13.26 7.42 4.25
CA LEU A 33 -11.86 7.87 4.26
C LEU A 33 -10.95 6.68 3.95
N LEU A 34 -9.96 6.84 3.08
CA LEU A 34 -8.97 5.81 2.78
C LEU A 34 -7.57 6.38 2.78
N ASP A 35 -6.68 5.70 3.49
CA ASP A 35 -5.25 5.95 3.38
C ASP A 35 -4.62 4.86 2.50
N ILE A 36 -3.84 5.29 1.53
CA ILE A 36 -3.00 4.43 0.71
C ILE A 36 -1.55 4.68 1.11
N LEU A 37 -0.90 3.67 1.67
CA LEU A 37 0.50 3.74 2.08
C LEU A 37 1.35 3.04 1.02
N ILE A 38 2.30 3.76 0.44
CA ILE A 38 3.24 3.22 -0.54
C ILE A 38 4.62 3.21 0.10
N ILE A 39 5.04 2.03 0.52
CA ILE A 39 6.39 1.79 1.05
C ILE A 39 7.33 1.64 -0.14
N VAL A 40 8.34 2.50 -0.21
CA VAL A 40 9.16 2.66 -1.42
C VAL A 40 10.63 2.42 -1.20
N GLN A 41 11.29 1.97 -2.26
CA GLN A 41 12.74 1.92 -2.40
C GLN A 41 13.11 2.49 -3.79
N ASP A 42 14.06 3.43 -3.84
CA ASP A 42 14.58 4.01 -5.08
C ASP A 42 13.52 4.65 -6.00
N VAL A 43 12.48 5.29 -5.43
CA VAL A 43 11.45 6.02 -6.18
C VAL A 43 11.82 7.51 -6.26
N THR A 44 11.63 8.11 -7.44
CA THR A 44 11.96 9.53 -7.64
C THR A 44 10.91 10.46 -7.04
N GLU A 45 11.32 11.67 -6.63
CA GLU A 45 10.39 12.69 -6.14
C GLU A 45 9.32 13.04 -7.18
N LYS A 46 9.69 13.10 -8.46
CA LYS A 46 8.76 13.36 -9.56
C LYS A 46 7.65 12.31 -9.63
N ASP A 47 7.99 11.04 -9.49
CA ASP A 47 7.01 9.95 -9.48
C ASP A 47 6.09 10.07 -8.25
N MET A 48 6.66 10.33 -7.06
CA MET A 48 5.88 10.50 -5.84
C MET A 48 4.91 11.67 -5.93
N VAL A 49 5.35 12.83 -6.43
CA VAL A 49 4.51 14.02 -6.65
C VAL A 49 3.40 13.69 -7.62
N THR A 50 3.70 13.03 -8.74
CA THR A 50 2.72 12.66 -9.76
C THR A 50 1.65 11.72 -9.21
N ILE A 51 2.06 10.66 -8.48
CA ILE A 51 1.13 9.69 -7.90
C ILE A 51 0.26 10.31 -6.82
N LYS A 52 0.79 11.24 -6.00
CA LYS A 52 -0.01 11.98 -5.01
C LYS A 52 -1.13 12.81 -5.64
N GLN A 53 -1.05 13.15 -6.93
CA GLN A 53 -2.12 13.89 -7.62
C GLN A 53 -3.27 12.99 -8.12
N ILE A 54 -3.14 11.66 -8.06
CA ILE A 54 -4.19 10.74 -8.57
C ILE A 54 -5.55 10.96 -7.88
N PRO A 55 -5.66 11.07 -6.55
CA PRO A 55 -6.95 11.33 -5.90
C PRO A 55 -7.57 12.65 -6.37
N VAL A 56 -6.76 13.70 -6.55
CA VAL A 56 -7.21 15.02 -7.05
C VAL A 56 -7.73 14.90 -8.48
N ALA A 57 -6.97 14.26 -9.37
CA ALA A 57 -7.35 14.05 -10.76
C ALA A 57 -8.66 13.24 -10.91
N LEU A 58 -8.93 12.33 -9.96
CA LEU A 58 -10.15 11.52 -9.92
C LEU A 58 -11.29 12.13 -9.08
N GLN A 59 -11.11 13.34 -8.54
CA GLN A 59 -12.09 14.01 -7.67
C GLN A 59 -12.47 13.17 -6.42
N LYS A 60 -11.47 12.54 -5.81
CA LYS A 60 -11.59 11.64 -4.64
C LYS A 60 -10.88 12.23 -3.43
N GLU A 61 -11.43 13.32 -2.90
CA GLU A 61 -10.89 14.04 -1.73
C GLU A 61 -10.84 13.21 -0.44
N ASN A 62 -11.61 12.12 -0.40
CA ASN A 62 -11.64 11.16 0.70
C ASN A 62 -10.47 10.15 0.69
N VAL A 63 -9.57 10.20 -0.29
CA VAL A 63 -8.42 9.29 -0.37
C VAL A 63 -7.11 10.06 -0.27
N THR A 64 -6.24 9.66 0.65
CA THR A 64 -4.91 10.25 0.82
C THR A 64 -3.82 9.23 0.53
N ILE A 65 -2.82 9.62 -0.27
CA ILE A 65 -1.66 8.78 -0.58
C ILE A 65 -0.46 9.26 0.23
N TYR A 66 0.15 8.35 0.98
CA TYR A 66 1.38 8.56 1.72
C TYR A 66 2.50 7.72 1.13
N PHE A 67 3.65 8.35 0.93
CA PHE A 67 4.89 7.66 0.60
C PHE A 67 5.71 7.48 1.86
N TRP A 68 6.26 6.29 2.05
CA TRP A 68 7.01 5.96 3.24
C TRP A 68 8.31 5.25 2.88
N ASN A 69 9.42 5.77 3.42
CA ASN A 69 10.72 5.14 3.28
C ASN A 69 10.96 4.24 4.49
N PRO A 70 11.34 2.97 4.27
CA PRO A 70 11.95 2.13 5.29
C PRO A 70 13.00 2.88 6.15
N PRO A 71 12.92 2.82 7.49
CA PRO A 71 13.94 3.30 8.40
C PRO A 71 15.29 2.64 8.11
N GLU A 72 16.35 3.41 8.32
CA GLU A 72 17.74 3.01 8.05
C GLU A 72 18.13 1.76 8.85
N GLU A 73 17.58 1.56 10.04
CA GLU A 73 17.80 0.40 10.91
C GLU A 73 17.43 -0.92 10.22
N THR A 74 16.57 -0.89 9.20
CA THR A 74 16.21 -2.10 8.45
C THR A 74 17.29 -2.58 7.49
N LYS A 75 18.31 -1.76 7.21
CA LYS A 75 19.55 -2.20 6.56
C LYS A 75 20.37 -3.16 7.45
N GLU A 76 20.03 -3.27 8.74
CA GLU A 76 20.63 -4.27 9.63
C GLU A 76 20.07 -5.70 9.40
N ILE A 77 19.00 -5.85 8.62
CA ILE A 77 18.50 -7.16 8.18
C ILE A 77 19.51 -7.73 7.17
N LYS A 78 20.52 -8.44 7.70
CA LYS A 78 21.59 -9.05 6.92
C LYS A 78 21.14 -10.37 6.28
N ASN A 79 21.88 -10.78 5.25
CA ASN A 79 21.76 -12.09 4.59
C ASN A 79 20.45 -12.34 3.81
N TYR A 80 19.65 -11.30 3.58
CA TYR A 80 18.57 -11.41 2.60
C TYR A 80 19.13 -11.21 1.19
N GLN A 81 19.19 -12.29 0.41
CA GLN A 81 19.54 -12.24 -1.00
C GLN A 81 18.46 -12.97 -1.79
N ASN A 82 17.66 -12.22 -2.54
CA ASN A 82 16.65 -12.79 -3.41
C ASN A 82 16.57 -11.98 -4.70
N THR A 83 16.79 -12.64 -5.83
CA THR A 83 16.77 -12.00 -7.16
C THR A 83 15.36 -11.66 -7.63
N ARG A 84 14.33 -12.32 -7.06
CA ARG A 84 12.92 -12.12 -7.41
C ARG A 84 12.25 -11.08 -6.51
N PHE A 85 12.57 -11.08 -5.23
CA PHE A 85 11.91 -10.23 -4.23
C PHE A 85 12.89 -9.23 -3.64
N PRO A 86 12.84 -7.95 -4.06
CA PRO A 86 13.64 -6.90 -3.45
C PRO A 86 13.37 -6.76 -1.94
N GLU A 87 14.31 -6.16 -1.21
CA GLU A 87 14.19 -5.95 0.24
C GLU A 87 12.92 -5.21 0.64
N VAL A 88 12.50 -4.22 -0.16
CA VAL A 88 11.24 -3.50 0.07
C VAL A 88 10.02 -4.43 0.18
N THR A 89 10.01 -5.58 -0.49
CA THR A 89 8.89 -6.53 -0.41
C THR A 89 8.76 -7.19 0.97
N LEU A 90 9.85 -7.29 1.75
CA LEU A 90 9.80 -7.83 3.11
C LEU A 90 9.00 -6.93 4.05
N TRP A 91 8.84 -5.65 3.73
CA TRP A 91 8.11 -4.70 4.57
C TRP A 91 6.67 -5.07 4.82
N ARG A 92 6.04 -5.84 3.92
CA ARG A 92 4.69 -6.38 4.14
C ARG A 92 4.56 -7.15 5.47
N LEU A 93 5.65 -7.74 5.96
CA LEU A 93 5.70 -8.45 7.24
C LEU A 93 5.74 -7.50 8.44
N LEU A 94 6.28 -6.29 8.28
CA LEU A 94 6.48 -5.30 9.33
C LEU A 94 5.38 -4.22 9.35
N VAL A 95 4.58 -4.14 8.29
CA VAL A 95 3.46 -3.19 8.16
C VAL A 95 2.56 -3.15 9.40
N PRO A 96 2.09 -4.27 9.97
CA PRO A 96 1.23 -4.22 11.16
C PRO A 96 1.91 -3.60 12.39
N ALA A 97 3.22 -3.74 12.53
CA ALA A 97 3.97 -3.20 13.66
C ALA A 97 4.15 -1.68 13.54
N TYR A 98 4.47 -1.18 12.34
CA TYR A 98 4.69 0.25 12.09
C TYR A 98 3.40 1.05 11.93
N PHE A 99 2.33 0.40 11.47
CA PHE A 99 1.04 1.03 11.19
C PHE A 99 -0.05 0.48 12.12
N SER A 100 0.28 0.31 13.40
CA SER A 100 -0.60 -0.27 14.42
C SER A 100 -1.85 0.57 14.76
N SER A 101 -1.90 1.82 14.32
CA SER A 101 -3.06 2.70 14.49
C SER A 101 -4.22 2.36 13.54
N TYR A 102 -3.97 1.60 12.47
CA TYR A 102 -5.02 1.12 11.58
C TYR A 102 -5.65 -0.16 12.13
N LYS A 103 -6.98 -0.25 12.06
CA LYS A 103 -7.71 -1.42 12.56
C LYS A 103 -7.49 -2.65 11.69
N LYS A 104 -7.47 -2.46 10.37
CA LYS A 104 -7.23 -3.50 9.37
C LYS A 104 -6.45 -2.88 8.21
N ILE A 105 -5.57 -3.69 7.63
CA ILE A 105 -4.69 -3.29 6.54
C ILE A 105 -4.88 -4.30 5.41
N LEU A 106 -5.10 -3.80 4.20
CA LEU A 106 -5.12 -4.59 2.98
C LEU A 106 -3.79 -4.39 2.25
N TYR A 107 -2.97 -5.44 2.21
CA TYR A 107 -1.80 -5.45 1.34
C TYR A 107 -2.21 -5.87 -0.08
N LEU A 108 -1.72 -5.17 -1.09
CA LEU A 108 -1.88 -5.52 -2.50
C LEU A 108 -0.51 -5.57 -3.18
N ASP A 109 -0.31 -6.56 -4.06
CA ASP A 109 0.82 -6.53 -4.97
C ASP A 109 0.63 -5.40 -6.01
N ASN A 110 1.76 -4.86 -6.46
CA ASN A 110 1.77 -3.67 -7.32
C ASN A 110 1.30 -3.93 -8.76
N ASP A 111 1.19 -5.19 -9.16
CA ASP A 111 0.75 -5.64 -10.48
C ASP A 111 -0.73 -6.07 -10.50
N THR A 112 -1.54 -5.52 -9.59
CA THR A 112 -2.98 -5.79 -9.52
C THR A 112 -3.82 -4.71 -10.20
N ILE A 113 -5.04 -5.10 -10.61
CA ILE A 113 -6.10 -4.18 -11.04
C ILE A 113 -7.35 -4.53 -10.24
N VAL A 114 -7.89 -3.55 -9.54
CA VAL A 114 -9.05 -3.69 -8.66
C VAL A 114 -10.30 -3.22 -9.41
N TYR A 115 -11.30 -4.09 -9.49
CA TYR A 115 -12.58 -3.84 -10.18
C TYR A 115 -13.75 -3.58 -9.23
N GLU A 116 -13.53 -3.69 -7.92
CA GLU A 116 -14.56 -3.55 -6.89
C GLU A 116 -14.08 -2.73 -5.70
N ASP A 117 -15.02 -2.31 -4.85
CA ASP A 117 -14.70 -1.57 -3.64
C ASP A 117 -13.93 -2.46 -2.63
N VAL A 118 -12.72 -2.02 -2.28
CA VAL A 118 -11.84 -2.72 -1.33
C VAL A 118 -12.40 -2.75 0.09
N GLU A 119 -13.36 -1.89 0.45
CA GLU A 119 -14.03 -1.95 1.76
C GLU A 119 -14.66 -3.32 2.03
N LYS A 120 -15.09 -4.03 0.98
CA LYS A 120 -15.67 -5.36 1.09
C LYS A 120 -14.69 -6.41 1.63
N LEU A 121 -13.39 -6.15 1.54
CA LEU A 121 -12.34 -7.09 1.97
C LEU A 121 -12.06 -7.00 3.47
N PHE A 122 -12.19 -5.82 4.09
CA PHE A 122 -11.87 -5.66 5.50
C PHE A 122 -12.72 -6.55 6.43
N PRO A 123 -14.04 -6.73 6.23
CA PRO A 123 -14.84 -7.64 7.06
C PRO A 123 -14.44 -9.12 6.96
N LEU A 124 -13.72 -9.53 5.90
CA LEU A 124 -13.39 -10.94 5.65
C LEU A 124 -12.33 -11.50 6.60
N VAL A 125 -11.58 -10.66 7.31
CA VAL A 125 -10.65 -11.11 8.36
C VAL A 125 -11.43 -11.27 9.68
N PRO A 126 -11.64 -12.50 10.18
CA PRO A 126 -12.29 -12.73 11.48
C PRO A 126 -11.45 -12.13 12.62
N GLN A 127 -12.08 -11.78 13.75
CA GLN A 127 -11.36 -11.11 14.85
C GLN A 127 -10.29 -12.00 15.49
N GLU A 128 -10.49 -13.31 15.45
CA GLU A 128 -9.60 -14.34 15.98
C GLU A 128 -8.45 -14.72 15.04
N LYS A 129 -8.37 -14.11 13.85
CA LYS A 129 -7.31 -14.36 12.87
C LYS A 129 -6.50 -13.09 12.60
N ALA A 130 -5.19 -13.26 12.49
CA ALA A 130 -4.30 -12.15 12.15
C ALA A 130 -4.36 -11.77 10.65
N ILE A 131 -4.62 -12.74 9.77
CA ILE A 131 -4.53 -12.58 8.32
C ILE A 131 -5.65 -13.40 7.65
N ALA A 132 -6.22 -12.86 6.57
CA ALA A 132 -6.94 -13.62 5.55
C ALA A 132 -6.26 -13.35 4.19
N ALA A 133 -6.18 -14.37 3.33
CA ALA A 133 -5.58 -14.29 2.01
C ALA A 133 -6.39 -15.14 1.02
N ARG A 134 -6.31 -14.79 -0.26
CA ARG A 134 -6.94 -15.53 -1.36
C ARG A 134 -5.97 -15.64 -2.53
#